data_AF-A0A970PLG9-F1
#
_entry.id   AF-A0A970PLG9-F1
#
_cell.length_a   1.000
_cell.length_b   1.000
_cell.length_c   1.000
_cell.angle_alpha   90.00
_cell.angle_beta   90.00
_cell.angle_gamma   90.00
#
_symmetry.space_group_name_H-M   'P 1'
#
loop_
_entity.id
_entity.type
_entity.pdbx_description
1 polymer ?
#
loop_
_entity_poly.entity_id
_entity_poly.type
_entity_poly.pdbx_seq_one_letter_code
_entity_poly.pdbx_strand_id
1 'polypeptide(L)'
;TALSMTYAPGADDDASGCAAILEIARIMMLPGFQPRCNIRFVTFAMEEPGKVGAFYCSYHLRENGTRLRVYINLDMVAFISLEPEDWQIRLHPYTGSEQQHQYAFEQAALYRDLIPVDGVQDTALGDSQYFWWNGFPTIYIQELHLNPHMHTVEDTIDKLNPQYCSQMVKAIMASLAGYSLMPAMPREMKVLDAGNGNALVVEWADSHDDSITQYKVCHSNIDGSILGEEIVEGFSHTISDLAQDEEYTVKLYSMDADGKHSFWVQGCGIPRVIPQTPLNLCETPIRDAILISWDANIEADLAGYILHKSNSASHLGSPVTTLPIPATSFTDTEVNSQDGFYYYTLQAIDLDGNTSELSDVVSSRPITFDRGILIVDETKHSNLESPYFISNDQVDAFYEDLLTGFAADQFDCEEHDELLRLADIGVYSSILWHGNDMIEMDYIARVKPVIEGYLAAGGKMLFSVMGIDRSVGQDDFAARCLGIQQTYTPSLGRLKYANSATEGFIDMEVDSETNSSIYDGHLSRITALYPTDSAQILYVAGSDYEDDHNFGVLNGLPVGLRNSYQAGEAITLSIPLYYMYQNQARDFVQHVFRELFMESSANEDLYQAPPA
;
A
#
# COMPACT_ATOMS: atom_id res chain seq x y z
N THR A 1 21.04 23.18 -40.63
CA THR A 1 22.20 23.99 -40.19
C THR A 1 23.05 23.12 -39.30
N ALA A 2 24.32 22.91 -39.63
CA ALA A 2 25.22 22.17 -38.76
C ALA A 2 25.34 22.94 -37.44
N LEU A 3 24.95 22.31 -36.32
CA LEU A 3 25.22 22.85 -34.99
C LEU A 3 26.73 23.02 -34.88
N SER A 4 27.17 24.27 -34.68
CA SER A 4 28.55 24.59 -34.34
C SER A 4 28.85 23.90 -33.01
N MET A 5 29.65 22.84 -33.01
CA MET A 5 30.13 22.23 -31.77
C MET A 5 31.08 23.21 -31.09
N THR A 6 30.69 23.70 -29.92
CA THR A 6 31.57 24.49 -29.04
C THR A 6 32.59 23.55 -28.41
N TYR A 7 33.86 23.94 -28.42
CA TYR A 7 34.93 23.19 -27.77
C TYR A 7 34.75 23.27 -26.24
N ALA A 8 34.52 22.15 -25.56
CA ALA A 8 34.36 22.07 -24.11
C ALA A 8 35.35 21.04 -23.56
N PRO A 9 36.52 21.48 -23.04
CA PRO A 9 37.59 20.58 -22.60
C PRO A 9 37.28 19.78 -21.32
N GLY A 10 36.51 20.36 -20.38
CA GLY A 10 36.07 19.66 -19.17
C GLY A 10 37.21 19.10 -18.33
N ALA A 11 38.31 19.85 -18.17
CA ALA A 11 39.50 19.35 -17.50
C ALA A 11 39.24 19.07 -16.01
N ASP A 12 38.50 19.94 -15.34
CA ASP A 12 38.04 19.72 -13.99
C ASP A 12 36.72 18.94 -13.96
N ASP A 13 35.77 19.28 -14.86
CA ASP A 13 34.40 18.74 -14.96
C ASP A 13 34.22 17.88 -16.24
N ASP A 14 34.42 16.57 -16.22
CA ASP A 14 34.96 15.78 -15.10
C ASP A 14 36.13 14.88 -15.51
N ALA A 15 37.05 15.41 -16.33
CA ALA A 15 38.29 14.68 -16.63
C ALA A 15 39.13 14.46 -15.36
N SER A 16 38.99 15.31 -14.34
CA SER A 16 39.64 15.16 -13.04
C SER A 16 39.15 13.92 -12.28
N GLY A 17 37.84 13.73 -12.13
CA GLY A 17 37.25 12.55 -11.50
C GLY A 17 37.55 11.27 -12.28
N CYS A 18 37.46 11.31 -13.61
CA CYS A 18 37.84 10.21 -14.49
C CYS A 18 39.32 9.79 -14.31
N ALA A 19 40.24 10.76 -14.25
CA ALA A 19 41.65 10.49 -14.01
C ALA A 19 41.90 9.92 -12.60
N ALA A 20 41.19 10.44 -11.59
CA ALA A 20 41.27 9.98 -10.21
C ALA A 20 40.89 8.50 -10.09
N ILE A 21 39.74 8.07 -10.63
CA ILE A 21 39.31 6.66 -10.52
C ILE A 21 40.26 5.68 -11.24
N LEU A 22 40.82 6.10 -12.39
CA LEU A 22 41.79 5.28 -13.13
C LEU A 22 43.11 5.14 -12.35
N GLU A 23 43.56 6.22 -11.72
CA GLU A 23 44.78 6.21 -10.90
C GLU A 23 44.59 5.38 -9.62
N ILE A 24 43.43 5.49 -8.96
CA ILE A 24 43.08 4.65 -7.81
C ILE A 24 43.12 3.17 -8.21
N ALA A 25 42.47 2.81 -9.32
CA ALA A 25 42.50 1.43 -9.82
C ALA A 25 43.94 0.96 -10.10
N ARG A 26 44.76 1.80 -10.74
CA ARG A 26 46.16 1.49 -11.03
C ARG A 26 46.97 1.25 -9.76
N ILE A 27 46.89 2.16 -8.77
CA ILE A 27 47.67 2.05 -7.52
C ILE A 27 47.20 0.83 -6.71
N MET A 28 45.89 0.60 -6.58
CA MET A 28 45.38 -0.56 -5.84
C MET A 28 45.85 -1.88 -6.47
N MET A 29 45.92 -1.98 -7.80
CA MET A 29 46.37 -3.20 -8.47
C MET A 29 47.88 -3.46 -8.38
N LEU A 30 48.72 -2.41 -8.32
CA LEU A 30 50.18 -2.54 -8.31
C LEU A 30 50.77 -3.48 -7.23
N PRO A 31 50.36 -3.40 -5.95
CA PRO A 31 50.86 -4.29 -4.90
C PRO A 31 50.16 -5.66 -4.88
N GLY A 32 49.23 -5.92 -5.80
CA GLY A 32 48.40 -7.13 -5.78
C GLY A 32 47.31 -7.13 -4.72
N PHE A 33 46.81 -5.95 -4.32
CA PHE A 33 45.73 -5.80 -3.34
C PHE A 33 44.51 -6.66 -3.70
N GLN A 34 43.97 -7.40 -2.72
CA GLN A 34 42.80 -8.26 -2.89
C GLN A 34 41.66 -7.73 -2.00
N PRO A 35 40.67 -7.00 -2.56
CA PRO A 35 39.51 -6.58 -1.80
C PRO A 35 38.62 -7.79 -1.45
N ARG A 36 37.85 -7.70 -0.35
CA ARG A 36 36.87 -8.74 0.02
C ARG A 36 35.57 -8.62 -0.76
N CYS A 37 35.29 -7.46 -1.36
CA CYS A 37 34.15 -7.27 -2.26
C CYS A 37 34.58 -6.72 -3.62
N ASN A 38 33.72 -6.91 -4.62
CA ASN A 38 33.95 -6.36 -5.95
C ASN A 38 33.95 -4.82 -5.92
N ILE A 39 34.93 -4.21 -6.58
CA ILE A 39 34.98 -2.77 -6.81
C ILE A 39 34.68 -2.53 -8.29
N ARG A 40 33.78 -1.60 -8.59
CA ARG A 40 33.46 -1.16 -9.96
C ARG A 40 33.87 0.29 -10.13
N PHE A 41 34.76 0.55 -11.08
CA PHE A 41 35.10 1.91 -11.52
C PHE A 41 34.26 2.24 -12.74
N VAL A 42 33.52 3.34 -12.70
CA VAL A 42 32.52 3.69 -13.72
C VAL A 42 32.69 5.15 -14.12
N THR A 43 32.71 5.41 -15.43
CA THR A 43 32.63 6.75 -16.01
C THR A 43 31.25 6.90 -16.65
N PHE A 44 30.39 7.74 -16.09
CA PHE A 44 29.04 7.90 -16.60
C PHE A 44 29.00 8.78 -17.84
N ALA A 45 28.08 8.45 -18.74
CA ALA A 45 27.79 9.27 -19.90
C ALA A 45 26.66 10.24 -19.57
N MET A 46 26.73 11.45 -20.12
CA MET A 46 25.63 12.42 -20.11
C MET A 46 25.19 12.84 -18.68
N GLU A 47 26.15 13.18 -17.80
CA GLU A 47 25.88 13.92 -16.55
C GLU A 47 25.25 15.28 -16.87
N GLU A 48 25.96 16.09 -17.65
CA GLU A 48 25.62 17.47 -17.96
C GLU A 48 24.19 17.74 -18.47
N PRO A 49 23.63 16.93 -19.40
CA PRO A 49 22.25 17.12 -19.86
C PRO A 49 21.19 16.52 -18.91
N GLY A 50 21.56 15.93 -17.77
CA GLY A 50 20.62 15.40 -16.77
C GLY A 50 20.93 14.01 -16.21
N LYS A 51 22.20 13.60 -16.11
CA LYS A 51 22.69 12.40 -15.40
C LYS A 51 22.08 11.11 -15.91
N VAL A 52 21.93 11.05 -17.23
CA VAL A 52 21.21 9.98 -17.91
C VAL A 52 21.90 8.64 -17.67
N GLY A 53 23.24 8.60 -17.70
CA GLY A 53 24.01 7.39 -17.43
C GLY A 53 23.79 6.83 -16.03
N ALA A 54 23.88 7.67 -14.99
CA ALA A 54 23.68 7.25 -13.61
C ALA A 54 22.22 6.89 -13.31
N PHE A 55 21.25 7.58 -13.91
CA PHE A 55 19.84 7.21 -13.85
C PHE A 55 19.63 5.77 -14.32
N TYR A 56 20.05 5.43 -15.54
CA TYR A 56 19.86 4.07 -16.07
C TYR A 56 20.63 3.02 -15.27
N CYS A 57 21.86 3.33 -14.84
CA CYS A 57 22.68 2.40 -14.07
C CYS A 57 22.06 2.08 -12.71
N SER A 58 21.72 3.11 -11.92
CA SER A 58 21.13 2.94 -10.58
C SER A 58 19.78 2.22 -10.65
N TYR A 59 18.93 2.58 -11.62
CA TYR A 59 17.66 1.87 -11.84
C TYR A 59 17.88 0.40 -12.16
N HIS A 60 18.79 0.08 -13.09
CA HIS A 60 19.09 -1.32 -13.45
C HIS A 60 19.67 -2.13 -12.28
N LEU A 61 20.51 -1.52 -11.45
CA LEU A 61 21.06 -2.17 -10.26
C LEU A 61 19.96 -2.48 -9.24
N ARG A 62 19.00 -1.57 -9.07
CA ARG A 62 17.86 -1.74 -8.15
C ARG A 62 16.92 -2.86 -8.62
N GLU A 63 16.52 -2.84 -9.89
CA GLU A 63 15.65 -3.87 -10.49
C GLU A 63 16.26 -5.28 -10.38
N ASN A 64 17.58 -5.39 -10.48
CA ASN A 64 18.29 -6.66 -10.31
C ASN A 64 18.56 -7.05 -8.84
N GLY A 65 18.09 -6.26 -7.86
CA GLY A 65 18.34 -6.52 -6.44
C GLY A 65 19.83 -6.47 -6.06
N THR A 66 20.64 -5.69 -6.78
CA THR A 66 22.08 -5.58 -6.49
C THR A 66 22.29 -4.93 -5.14
N ARG A 67 23.12 -5.53 -4.28
CA ARG A 67 23.53 -4.93 -3.01
C ARG A 67 24.81 -4.12 -3.20
N LEU A 68 24.76 -2.82 -2.90
CA LEU A 68 25.94 -1.95 -2.87
C LEU A 68 26.29 -1.60 -1.43
N ARG A 69 27.58 -1.70 -1.09
CA ARG A 69 28.09 -1.24 0.20
C ARG A 69 28.11 0.29 0.29
N VAL A 70 28.54 0.92 -0.79
CA VAL A 70 28.54 2.37 -0.99
C VAL A 70 28.77 2.69 -2.47
N TYR A 71 28.13 3.75 -2.96
CA TYR A 71 28.48 4.47 -4.18
C TYR A 71 29.26 5.74 -3.81
N ILE A 72 30.43 5.95 -4.40
CA ILE A 72 31.26 7.15 -4.19
C ILE A 72 31.28 7.93 -5.50
N ASN A 73 30.63 9.09 -5.49
CA ASN A 73 30.64 10.01 -6.62
C ASN A 73 31.84 10.95 -6.50
N LEU A 74 32.63 11.09 -7.57
CA LEU A 74 33.67 12.09 -7.68
C LEU A 74 33.25 13.04 -8.81
N ASP A 75 33.24 14.33 -8.55
CA ASP A 75 32.94 15.36 -9.55
C ASP A 75 33.75 16.60 -9.17
N MET A 76 34.62 17.05 -10.08
CA MET A 76 35.53 18.18 -9.86
C MET A 76 36.44 18.00 -8.64
N VAL A 77 37.60 17.37 -8.84
CA VAL A 77 38.52 16.97 -7.77
C VAL A 77 39.95 17.47 -7.98
N ALA A 78 40.13 18.57 -8.70
CA ALA A 78 41.48 19.04 -9.06
C ALA A 78 41.69 20.55 -9.02
N PHE A 79 40.67 21.38 -8.81
CA PHE A 79 40.81 22.83 -8.72
C PHE A 79 40.85 23.34 -7.26
N ILE A 80 41.66 24.38 -7.04
CA ILE A 80 41.73 25.09 -5.76
C ILE A 80 42.14 26.55 -5.98
N SER A 81 41.55 27.45 -5.19
CA SER A 81 41.86 28.89 -5.19
C SER A 81 42.71 29.35 -4.02
N LEU A 82 43.12 28.43 -3.13
CA LEU A 82 43.86 28.69 -1.87
C LEU A 82 45.21 27.97 -1.82
N GLU A 83 46.02 28.35 -0.83
CA GLU A 83 47.33 27.77 -0.54
C GLU A 83 47.22 26.34 0.05
N PRO A 84 48.31 25.53 0.00
CA PRO A 84 48.34 24.13 0.45
C PRO A 84 47.82 23.85 1.86
N GLU A 85 48.01 24.77 2.80
CA GLU A 85 47.52 24.66 4.18
C GLU A 85 45.99 24.67 4.32
N ASP A 86 45.27 25.16 3.31
CA ASP A 86 43.80 25.27 3.30
C ASP A 86 43.14 24.28 2.35
N TRP A 87 43.89 23.29 1.85
CA TRP A 87 43.37 22.25 0.98
C TRP A 87 42.27 21.47 1.69
N GLN A 88 41.07 21.49 1.12
CA GLN A 88 39.87 20.90 1.70
C GLN A 88 39.25 19.86 0.76
N ILE A 89 38.64 18.83 1.33
CA ILE A 89 37.82 17.85 0.61
C ILE A 89 36.39 17.96 1.14
N ARG A 90 35.44 18.24 0.24
CA ARG A 90 34.04 18.35 0.64
C ARG A 90 33.36 16.99 0.44
N LEU A 91 32.84 16.43 1.53
CA LEU A 91 32.05 15.20 1.51
C LEU A 91 30.58 15.57 1.77
N HIS A 92 29.72 15.26 0.82
CA HIS A 92 28.29 15.47 0.94
C HIS A 92 27.62 14.24 1.58
N PRO A 93 27.01 14.41 2.76
CA PRO A 93 26.25 13.34 3.40
C PRO A 93 24.89 13.14 2.70
N TYR A 94 24.43 11.90 2.74
CA TYR A 94 23.09 11.51 2.31
C TYR A 94 22.37 10.79 3.43
N THR A 95 21.08 11.06 3.58
CA THR A 95 20.21 10.42 4.58
C THR A 95 20.20 8.91 4.35
N GLY A 96 20.50 8.14 5.40
CA GLY A 96 20.68 6.68 5.35
C GLY A 96 22.09 6.22 4.97
N SER A 97 23.04 7.14 4.78
CA SER A 97 24.45 6.86 4.47
C SER A 97 25.42 7.47 5.50
N GLU A 98 24.94 7.78 6.70
CA GLU A 98 25.69 8.50 7.73
C GLU A 98 26.94 7.74 8.17
N GLN A 99 26.86 6.40 8.27
CA GLN A 99 28.01 5.58 8.64
C GLN A 99 29.10 5.59 7.57
N GLN A 100 28.71 5.54 6.30
CA GLN A 100 29.61 5.65 5.17
C GLN A 100 30.25 7.04 5.17
N HIS A 101 29.45 8.10 5.22
CA HIS A 101 29.95 9.47 5.25
C HIS A 101 30.97 9.68 6.38
N GLN A 102 30.62 9.32 7.61
CA GLN A 102 31.49 9.45 8.78
C GLN A 102 32.81 8.70 8.59
N TYR A 103 32.77 7.47 8.07
CA TYR A 103 33.98 6.70 7.81
C TYR A 103 34.89 7.39 6.79
N ALA A 104 34.34 7.86 5.66
CA ALA A 104 35.14 8.58 4.65
C ALA A 104 35.73 9.88 5.20
N PHE A 105 34.96 10.60 6.02
CA PHE A 105 35.41 11.81 6.69
C PHE A 105 36.62 11.52 7.60
N GLU A 106 36.55 10.46 8.40
CA GLU A 106 37.66 10.02 9.27
C GLU A 106 38.88 9.57 8.46
N GLN A 107 38.69 8.84 7.34
CA GLN A 107 39.79 8.45 6.47
C GLN A 107 40.47 9.66 5.83
N ALA A 108 39.71 10.66 5.40
CA ALA A 108 40.25 11.90 4.87
C ALA A 108 41.04 12.68 5.93
N ALA A 109 40.56 12.73 7.17
CA ALA A 109 41.24 13.41 8.28
C ALA A 109 42.62 12.83 8.63
N LEU A 110 42.95 11.60 8.21
CA LEU A 110 44.28 11.01 8.39
C LEU A 110 45.36 11.71 7.53
N TYR A 111 44.95 12.43 6.48
CA TYR A 111 45.86 13.13 5.58
C TYR A 111 46.04 14.57 6.03
N ARG A 112 47.19 14.87 6.64
CA ARG A 112 47.50 16.18 7.26
C ARG A 112 47.35 17.38 6.31
N ASP A 113 47.58 17.18 5.01
CA ASP A 113 47.52 18.23 4.00
C ASP A 113 46.12 18.38 3.37
N LEU A 114 45.10 17.73 3.95
CA LEU A 114 43.73 17.77 3.44
C LEU A 114 42.73 17.83 4.61
N ILE A 115 41.91 18.87 4.63
CA ILE A 115 40.93 19.11 5.69
C ILE A 115 39.55 18.64 5.18
N PRO A 116 38.98 17.56 5.74
CA PRO A 116 37.61 17.18 5.40
C PRO A 116 36.61 18.18 5.96
N VAL A 117 35.60 18.47 5.15
CA VAL A 117 34.50 19.35 5.52
C VAL A 117 33.18 18.79 5.00
N ASP A 118 32.12 19.02 5.75
CA ASP A 118 30.79 18.60 5.34
C ASP A 118 30.27 19.50 4.22
N GLY A 119 29.71 18.85 3.20
CA GLY A 119 28.93 19.48 2.17
C GLY A 119 27.46 19.65 2.58
N VAL A 120 26.65 20.04 1.62
CA VAL A 120 25.18 20.08 1.76
C VAL A 120 24.64 18.66 1.85
N GLN A 121 23.88 18.37 2.91
CA GLN A 121 23.10 17.13 3.09
C GLN A 121 22.11 16.94 1.93
N ASP A 122 21.98 15.71 1.44
CA ASP A 122 20.99 15.30 0.42
C ASP A 122 21.05 16.15 -0.86
N THR A 123 22.27 16.51 -1.27
CA THR A 123 22.48 17.34 -2.44
C THR A 123 21.98 16.68 -3.73
N ALA A 124 21.35 17.48 -4.58
CA ALA A 124 20.91 17.12 -5.91
C ALA A 124 22.01 17.31 -6.97
N LEU A 125 23.27 17.49 -6.57
CA LEU A 125 24.42 17.65 -7.46
C LEU A 125 24.99 16.28 -7.86
N GLY A 126 25.60 16.22 -9.05
CA GLY A 126 26.27 15.04 -9.59
C GLY A 126 25.38 13.82 -9.77
N ASP A 127 26.00 12.73 -10.24
CA ASP A 127 25.35 11.44 -10.49
C ASP A 127 24.85 10.73 -9.20
N SER A 128 25.35 11.11 -8.02
CA SER A 128 24.99 10.55 -6.71
C SER A 128 23.51 10.62 -6.38
N GLN A 129 22.82 11.65 -6.87
CA GLN A 129 21.39 11.86 -6.63
C GLN A 129 20.56 10.61 -6.99
N TYR A 130 20.81 10.01 -8.15
CA TYR A 130 20.02 8.87 -8.62
C TYR A 130 20.34 7.57 -7.90
N PHE A 131 21.57 7.41 -7.40
CA PHE A 131 21.92 6.27 -6.55
C PHE A 131 21.22 6.37 -5.19
N TRP A 132 21.25 7.55 -4.57
CA TRP A 132 20.56 7.78 -3.30
C TRP A 132 19.04 7.62 -3.42
N TRP A 133 18.40 8.21 -4.43
CA TRP A 133 16.96 8.04 -4.68
C TRP A 133 16.53 6.59 -4.94
N ASN A 134 17.45 5.75 -5.43
CA ASN A 134 17.21 4.32 -5.61
C ASN A 134 17.57 3.48 -4.37
N GLY A 135 17.83 4.10 -3.23
CA GLY A 135 18.05 3.44 -1.94
C GLY A 135 19.47 2.91 -1.75
N PHE A 136 20.44 3.33 -2.57
CA PHE A 136 21.82 2.92 -2.39
C PHE A 136 22.56 3.84 -1.41
N PRO A 137 23.36 3.28 -0.48
CA PRO A 137 24.25 4.08 0.34
C PRO A 137 25.22 4.88 -0.54
N THR A 138 25.30 6.18 -0.33
CA THR A 138 25.96 7.10 -1.27
C THR A 138 26.76 8.17 -0.54
N ILE A 139 27.93 8.52 -1.07
CA ILE A 139 28.71 9.70 -0.70
C ILE A 139 29.05 10.45 -1.98
N TYR A 140 28.96 11.77 -1.94
CA TYR A 140 29.46 12.62 -3.02
C TYR A 140 30.65 13.45 -2.55
N ILE A 141 31.76 13.36 -3.28
CA ILE A 141 33.01 14.04 -3.00
C ILE A 141 33.27 15.05 -4.11
N GLN A 142 33.51 16.30 -3.73
CA GLN A 142 33.93 17.37 -4.62
C GLN A 142 34.99 18.24 -3.95
N GLU A 143 35.67 19.04 -4.74
CA GLU A 143 36.43 20.17 -4.25
C GLU A 143 35.56 21.20 -3.51
N LEU A 144 36.16 22.00 -2.64
CA LEU A 144 35.42 23.04 -1.93
C LEU A 144 35.10 24.24 -2.84
N HIS A 145 36.11 24.73 -3.56
CA HIS A 145 36.00 25.92 -4.39
C HIS A 145 35.66 25.50 -5.80
N LEU A 146 34.44 25.78 -6.23
CA LEU A 146 34.03 25.52 -7.59
C LEU A 146 34.91 26.28 -8.59
N ASN A 147 35.47 25.56 -9.56
CA ASN A 147 36.22 26.13 -10.66
C ASN A 147 35.39 27.17 -11.44
N PRO A 148 35.78 28.46 -11.47
CA PRO A 148 35.02 29.50 -12.16
C PRO A 148 35.03 29.36 -13.69
N HIS A 149 35.86 28.46 -14.24
CA HIS A 149 35.96 28.18 -15.67
C HIS A 149 35.10 26.97 -16.10
N MET A 150 34.41 26.28 -15.18
CA MET A 150 33.51 25.15 -15.50
C MET A 150 32.50 25.53 -16.59
N HIS A 151 32.09 24.56 -17.41
CA HIS A 151 31.15 24.76 -18.53
C HIS A 151 31.59 25.81 -19.56
N THR A 152 32.89 26.15 -19.58
CA THR A 152 33.47 27.03 -20.58
C THR A 152 34.63 26.36 -21.33
N VAL A 153 35.08 27.01 -22.41
CA VAL A 153 36.25 26.58 -23.18
C VAL A 153 37.56 26.71 -22.40
N GLU A 154 37.54 27.38 -21.25
CA GLU A 154 38.69 27.67 -20.38
C GLU A 154 38.86 26.66 -19.24
N ASP A 155 37.97 25.65 -19.12
CA ASP A 155 38.17 24.54 -18.19
C ASP A 155 39.28 23.60 -18.69
N THR A 156 40.51 24.08 -18.59
CA THR A 156 41.71 23.47 -19.14
C THR A 156 42.70 23.07 -18.05
N ILE A 157 43.56 22.11 -18.36
CA ILE A 157 44.50 21.50 -17.41
C ILE A 157 45.42 22.51 -16.67
N ASP A 158 45.69 23.68 -17.25
CA ASP A 158 46.48 24.75 -16.62
C ASP A 158 45.77 25.45 -15.46
N LYS A 159 44.46 25.21 -15.27
CA LYS A 159 43.67 25.66 -14.11
C LYS A 159 43.74 24.71 -12.93
N LEU A 160 44.14 23.46 -13.16
CA LEU A 160 44.14 22.42 -12.14
C LEU A 160 45.40 22.45 -11.29
N ASN A 161 45.29 21.88 -10.09
CA ASN A 161 46.39 21.65 -9.16
C ASN A 161 46.62 20.13 -8.98
N PRO A 162 47.60 19.54 -9.69
CA PRO A 162 47.88 18.11 -9.62
C PRO A 162 48.27 17.61 -8.22
N GLN A 163 48.90 18.46 -7.41
CA GLN A 163 49.29 18.09 -6.05
C GLN A 163 48.07 17.99 -5.14
N TYR A 164 47.13 18.94 -5.23
CA TYR A 164 45.85 18.88 -4.53
C TYR A 164 45.05 17.63 -4.95
N CYS A 165 44.89 17.40 -6.26
CA CYS A 165 44.21 16.21 -6.78
C CYS A 165 44.84 14.91 -6.25
N SER A 166 46.18 14.86 -6.14
CA SER A 166 46.87 13.71 -5.57
C SER A 166 46.54 13.45 -4.10
N GLN A 167 46.24 14.49 -3.30
CA GLN A 167 45.80 14.32 -1.92
C GLN A 167 44.35 13.83 -1.86
N MET A 168 43.47 14.37 -2.71
CA MET A 168 42.10 13.86 -2.85
C MET A 168 42.10 12.37 -3.20
N VAL A 169 42.88 11.96 -4.21
CA VAL A 169 43.03 10.56 -4.64
C VAL A 169 43.46 9.66 -3.48
N LYS A 170 44.39 10.09 -2.62
CA LYS A 170 44.82 9.29 -1.46
C LYS A 170 43.69 9.10 -0.45
N ALA A 171 42.98 10.16 -0.09
CA ALA A 171 41.87 10.10 0.86
C ALA A 171 40.71 9.23 0.35
N ILE A 172 40.36 9.37 -0.93
CA ILE A 172 39.33 8.57 -1.60
C ILE A 172 39.76 7.10 -1.65
N MET A 173 41.01 6.82 -2.03
CA MET A 173 41.55 5.46 -2.06
C MET A 173 41.57 4.80 -0.68
N ALA A 174 41.94 5.54 0.37
CA ALA A 174 41.91 5.01 1.74
C ALA A 174 40.49 4.61 2.17
N SER A 175 39.51 5.46 1.85
CA SER A 175 38.09 5.17 2.08
C SER A 175 37.64 3.93 1.32
N LEU A 176 37.95 3.86 0.01
CA LEU A 176 37.58 2.73 -0.84
C LEU A 176 38.22 1.41 -0.39
N ALA A 177 39.52 1.42 -0.10
CA ALA A 177 40.22 0.25 0.43
C ALA A 177 39.63 -0.16 1.78
N GLY A 178 39.35 0.82 2.64
CA GLY A 178 38.65 0.67 3.91
C GLY A 178 37.34 -0.09 3.76
N TYR A 179 36.42 0.42 2.95
CA TYR A 179 35.15 -0.23 2.65
C TYR A 179 35.33 -1.62 2.07
N SER A 180 36.26 -1.80 1.14
CA SER A 180 36.44 -3.08 0.45
C SER A 180 36.92 -4.22 1.35
N LEU A 181 37.48 -3.89 2.51
CA LEU A 181 38.03 -4.84 3.47
C LEU A 181 37.13 -5.04 4.71
N MET A 182 36.05 -4.27 4.87
CA MET A 182 35.12 -4.46 5.99
C MET A 182 34.42 -5.83 5.88
N PRO A 183 34.21 -6.55 6.99
CA PRO A 183 33.34 -7.71 6.99
C PRO A 183 31.89 -7.30 6.62
N ALA A 184 31.09 -8.26 6.19
CA ALA A 184 29.66 -8.07 5.94
C ALA A 184 28.93 -7.64 7.23
N MET A 185 27.92 -6.78 7.09
CA MET A 185 27.07 -6.39 8.21
C MET A 185 26.27 -7.60 8.72
N PRO A 186 25.89 -7.63 10.01
CA PRO A 186 24.93 -8.61 10.52
C PRO A 186 23.60 -8.53 9.76
N ARG A 187 22.89 -9.64 9.67
CA ARG A 187 21.62 -9.74 8.95
C ARG A 187 20.48 -10.05 9.90
N GLU A 188 19.28 -9.59 9.56
CA GLU A 188 18.02 -10.00 10.21
C GLU A 188 18.08 -9.87 11.73
N MET A 189 18.72 -8.79 12.21
CA MET A 189 18.84 -8.51 13.64
C MET A 189 17.45 -8.28 14.23
N LYS A 190 17.19 -8.92 15.37
CA LYS A 190 16.01 -8.71 16.21
C LYS A 190 16.46 -8.37 17.62
N VAL A 191 15.70 -7.49 18.26
CA VAL A 191 15.83 -7.18 19.69
C VAL A 191 14.50 -7.57 20.32
N LEU A 192 14.52 -8.63 21.10
CA LEU A 192 13.35 -9.24 21.73
C LEU A 192 13.34 -8.88 23.21
N ASP A 193 12.16 -8.66 23.76
CA ASP A 193 11.97 -8.64 25.20
C ASP A 193 12.19 -10.05 25.76
N ALA A 194 12.99 -10.17 26.82
CA ALA A 194 13.22 -11.43 27.49
C ALA A 194 12.05 -11.85 28.39
N GLY A 195 11.11 -10.94 28.70
CA GLY A 195 9.91 -11.19 29.50
C GLY A 195 10.13 -11.19 31.02
N ASN A 196 11.36 -10.93 31.46
CA ASN A 196 11.73 -10.91 32.88
C ASN A 196 11.83 -9.49 33.47
N GLY A 197 11.52 -8.46 32.68
CA GLY A 197 11.56 -7.05 33.07
C GLY A 197 12.94 -6.42 33.17
N ASN A 198 14.03 -7.12 32.84
CA ASN A 198 15.39 -6.57 33.01
C ASN A 198 16.39 -6.99 31.94
N ALA A 199 15.95 -7.66 30.88
CA ALA A 199 16.82 -8.13 29.82
C ALA A 199 16.22 -8.00 28.43
N LEU A 200 17.10 -7.87 27.45
CA LEU A 200 16.77 -7.97 26.02
C LEU A 200 17.58 -9.11 25.40
N VAL A 201 16.94 -9.90 24.54
CA VAL A 201 17.61 -10.92 23.74
C VAL A 201 17.83 -10.36 22.34
N VAL A 202 19.08 -10.31 21.92
CA VAL A 202 19.48 -9.85 20.60
C VAL A 202 19.82 -11.07 19.76
N GLU A 203 19.16 -11.24 18.62
CA GLU A 203 19.38 -12.36 17.70
C GLU A 203 19.71 -11.84 16.31
N TRP A 204 20.53 -12.57 15.55
CA TRP A 204 20.86 -12.22 14.16
C TRP A 204 21.17 -13.45 13.33
N ALA A 205 21.05 -13.33 12.01
CA ALA A 205 21.40 -14.38 11.07
C ALA A 205 22.88 -14.34 10.67
N ASP A 206 23.39 -15.50 10.24
CA ASP A 206 24.71 -15.61 9.61
C ASP A 206 24.76 -14.75 8.33
N SER A 207 25.80 -13.91 8.24
CA SER A 207 26.04 -13.06 7.07
C SER A 207 26.70 -13.81 5.91
N HIS A 208 27.13 -15.06 6.12
CA HIS A 208 27.87 -15.90 5.18
C HIS A 208 29.18 -15.26 4.71
N ASP A 209 29.85 -14.56 5.63
CA ASP A 209 31.19 -14.02 5.44
C ASP A 209 32.14 -14.74 6.39
N ASP A 210 32.90 -15.69 5.85
CA ASP A 210 33.83 -16.56 6.60
C ASP A 210 34.95 -15.78 7.31
N SER A 211 35.12 -14.48 7.02
CA SER A 211 36.08 -13.64 7.72
C SER A 211 35.59 -13.16 9.08
N ILE A 212 34.30 -13.25 9.36
CA ILE A 212 33.71 -12.87 10.65
C ILE A 212 34.08 -13.91 11.70
N THR A 213 34.73 -13.46 12.76
CA THR A 213 35.10 -14.31 13.89
C THR A 213 34.30 -14.01 15.15
N GLN A 214 33.86 -12.76 15.32
CA GLN A 214 33.17 -12.28 16.51
C GLN A 214 32.15 -11.19 16.15
N TYR A 215 31.29 -10.85 17.11
CA TYR A 215 30.36 -9.72 17.01
C TYR A 215 30.57 -8.76 18.18
N LYS A 216 30.29 -7.48 17.95
CA LYS A 216 30.22 -6.48 19.02
C LYS A 216 28.79 -6.02 19.20
N VAL A 217 28.27 -6.15 20.42
CA VAL A 217 26.96 -5.64 20.83
C VAL A 217 27.17 -4.40 21.69
N CYS A 218 26.60 -3.27 21.30
CA CYS A 218 26.61 -2.02 22.05
C CYS A 218 25.17 -1.67 22.41
N HIS A 219 24.90 -1.28 23.65
CA HIS A 219 23.58 -0.79 24.04
C HIS A 219 23.66 0.58 24.72
N SER A 220 22.64 1.40 24.47
CA SER A 220 22.54 2.77 24.96
C SER A 220 21.11 3.10 25.36
N ASN A 221 20.98 4.11 26.23
CA ASN A 221 19.70 4.78 26.44
C ASN A 221 19.23 5.47 25.14
N ILE A 222 17.96 5.87 25.12
CA ILE A 222 17.35 6.61 24.00
C ILE A 222 18.05 7.95 23.70
N ASP A 223 18.75 8.55 24.68
CA ASP A 223 19.54 9.77 24.51
C ASP A 223 20.91 9.54 23.86
N GLY A 224 21.25 8.28 23.55
CA GLY A 224 22.52 7.88 22.93
C GLY A 224 23.66 7.64 23.92
N SER A 225 23.41 7.76 25.23
CA SER A 225 24.41 7.45 26.26
C SER A 225 24.72 5.96 26.26
N ILE A 226 25.95 5.60 25.88
CA ILE A 226 26.41 4.20 25.87
C ILE A 226 26.48 3.67 27.30
N LEU A 227 25.84 2.52 27.52
CA LEU A 227 25.79 1.85 28.83
C LEU A 227 26.74 0.66 28.90
N GLY A 228 26.88 -0.08 27.79
CA GLY A 228 27.77 -1.23 27.72
C GLY A 228 28.13 -1.64 26.31
N GLU A 229 29.29 -2.29 26.19
CA GLU A 229 29.81 -2.89 24.97
C GLU A 229 30.37 -4.28 25.28
N GLU A 230 29.98 -5.28 24.49
CA GLU A 230 30.38 -6.67 24.68
C GLU A 230 30.82 -7.30 23.36
N ILE A 231 31.88 -8.11 23.41
CA ILE A 231 32.33 -8.93 22.28
C ILE A 231 31.84 -10.35 22.52
N VAL A 232 31.11 -10.88 21.54
CA VAL A 232 30.38 -12.15 21.66
C VAL A 232 30.63 -13.05 20.46
N GLU A 233 30.41 -14.35 20.67
CA GLU A 233 30.44 -15.38 19.63
C GLU A 233 29.03 -15.96 19.46
N GLY A 234 28.75 -16.52 18.28
CA GLY A 234 27.44 -17.07 17.95
C GLY A 234 26.48 -16.04 17.37
N PHE A 235 25.18 -16.32 17.48
CA PHE A 235 24.11 -15.62 16.76
C PHE A 235 23.00 -15.09 17.68
N SER A 236 23.26 -15.10 19.00
CA SER A 236 22.35 -14.58 20.01
C SER A 236 23.13 -14.10 21.23
N HIS A 237 22.65 -13.05 21.88
CA HIS A 237 23.21 -12.51 23.11
C HIS A 237 22.12 -11.87 23.97
N THR A 238 22.19 -12.07 25.29
CA THR A 238 21.27 -11.47 26.26
C THR A 238 21.93 -10.32 27.00
N ILE A 239 21.39 -9.12 26.83
CA ILE A 239 21.77 -7.93 27.59
C ILE A 239 20.95 -7.94 28.87
N SER A 240 21.59 -7.96 30.03
CA SER A 240 20.93 -8.04 31.35
C SER A 240 21.09 -6.75 32.15
N ASP A 241 20.55 -6.71 33.37
CA ASP A 241 20.64 -5.59 34.31
C ASP A 241 20.06 -4.27 33.78
N LEU A 242 19.09 -4.37 32.86
CA LEU A 242 18.35 -3.24 32.33
C LEU A 242 17.21 -2.84 33.26
N ALA A 243 16.81 -1.57 33.22
CA ALA A 243 15.65 -1.09 33.93
C ALA A 243 14.37 -1.50 33.19
N GLN A 244 13.36 -1.93 33.94
CA GLN A 244 12.05 -2.29 33.41
C GLN A 244 11.35 -1.08 32.79
N ASP A 245 10.63 -1.30 31.69
CA ASP A 245 9.81 -0.30 31.00
C ASP A 245 10.60 0.90 30.43
N GLU A 246 11.92 0.80 30.34
CA GLU A 246 12.80 1.77 29.68
C GLU A 246 13.20 1.28 28.29
N GLU A 247 13.27 2.20 27.31
CA GLU A 247 13.66 1.87 25.94
C GLU A 247 15.18 1.95 25.74
N TYR A 248 15.73 0.91 25.14
CA TYR A 248 17.15 0.80 24.81
C TYR A 248 17.35 0.66 23.31
N THR A 249 18.39 1.34 22.81
CA THR A 249 18.91 1.12 21.46
C THR A 249 20.06 0.13 21.52
N VAL A 250 20.04 -0.87 20.65
CA VAL A 250 21.12 -1.86 20.50
C VAL A 250 21.74 -1.72 19.11
N LYS A 251 23.06 -1.62 19.04
CA LYS A 251 23.85 -1.64 17.81
C LYS A 251 24.70 -2.91 17.76
N LEU A 252 24.71 -3.56 16.61
CA LEU A 252 25.44 -4.80 16.38
C LEU A 252 26.40 -4.65 15.20
N TYR A 253 27.65 -5.09 15.41
CA TYR A 253 28.72 -5.08 14.41
C TYR A 253 29.25 -6.49 14.21
N SER A 254 29.61 -6.85 12.97
CA SER A 254 30.47 -8.01 12.70
C SER A 254 31.93 -7.61 12.85
N MET A 255 32.79 -8.50 13.34
CA MET A 255 34.23 -8.28 13.50
C MET A 255 35.05 -9.43 12.90
N ASP A 256 36.15 -9.10 12.24
CA ASP A 256 37.13 -10.08 11.79
C ASP A 256 38.29 -10.27 12.79
N ALA A 257 39.18 -11.22 12.48
CA ALA A 257 40.32 -11.58 13.32
C ALA A 257 41.34 -10.44 13.53
N ASP A 258 41.35 -9.45 12.63
CA ASP A 258 42.24 -8.27 12.71
C ASP A 258 41.59 -7.14 13.54
N GLY A 259 40.38 -7.37 14.07
CA GLY A 259 39.61 -6.39 14.85
C GLY A 259 38.89 -5.36 13.99
N LYS A 260 38.81 -5.54 12.67
CA LYS A 260 38.08 -4.66 11.78
C LYS A 260 36.60 -4.99 11.83
N HIS A 261 35.77 -3.96 12.01
CA HIS A 261 34.33 -4.13 12.11
C HIS A 261 33.58 -3.70 10.84
N SER A 262 32.38 -4.23 10.67
CA SER A 262 31.41 -3.76 9.68
C SER A 262 30.82 -2.40 10.09
N PHE A 263 29.95 -1.86 9.25
CA PHE A 263 28.93 -0.93 9.72
C PHE A 263 27.97 -1.64 10.67
N TRP A 264 27.35 -0.90 11.59
CA TRP A 264 26.38 -1.45 12.52
C TRP A 264 24.99 -1.53 11.89
N VAL A 265 24.24 -2.52 12.35
CA VAL A 265 22.77 -2.55 12.29
C VAL A 265 22.23 -2.23 13.68
N GLN A 266 21.00 -1.74 13.78
CA GLN A 266 20.40 -1.38 15.07
C GLN A 266 18.96 -1.85 15.20
N GLY A 267 18.52 -2.01 16.44
CA GLY A 267 17.14 -2.20 16.84
C GLY A 267 16.88 -1.60 18.22
N CYS A 268 15.61 -1.50 18.60
CA CYS A 268 15.19 -1.03 19.92
C CYS A 268 14.43 -2.12 20.66
N GLY A 269 14.44 -2.08 21.99
CA GLY A 269 13.67 -2.99 22.83
C GLY A 269 13.37 -2.36 24.19
N ILE A 270 12.29 -2.83 24.81
CA ILE A 270 11.85 -2.44 26.15
C ILE A 270 11.73 -3.73 26.98
N PRO A 271 12.52 -3.90 28.05
CA PRO A 271 12.36 -5.04 28.96
C PRO A 271 11.05 -4.93 29.75
N ARG A 272 10.17 -5.93 29.65
CA ARG A 272 8.90 -5.99 30.40
C ARG A 272 8.75 -7.33 31.10
N VAL A 273 7.89 -7.34 32.12
CA VAL A 273 7.45 -8.57 32.80
C VAL A 273 6.15 -9.10 32.19
N ILE A 274 5.36 -8.23 31.57
CA ILE A 274 4.11 -8.61 30.92
C ILE A 274 4.27 -8.46 29.41
N PRO A 275 3.65 -9.32 28.59
CA PRO A 275 3.64 -9.17 27.15
C PRO A 275 3.03 -7.84 26.71
N GLN A 276 3.44 -7.37 25.55
CA GLN A 276 2.85 -6.24 24.85
C GLN A 276 1.42 -6.58 24.41
N THR A 277 0.56 -5.57 24.43
CA THR A 277 -0.79 -5.66 23.91
C THR A 277 -0.75 -6.05 22.43
N PRO A 278 -1.47 -7.12 22.01
CA PRO A 278 -1.57 -7.48 20.61
C PRO A 278 -2.13 -6.31 19.76
N LEU A 279 -1.55 -6.11 18.58
CA LEU A 279 -1.91 -5.03 17.66
C LEU A 279 -2.61 -5.58 16.42
N ASN A 280 -3.33 -4.69 15.73
CA ASN A 280 -3.98 -4.94 14.44
C ASN A 280 -4.92 -6.17 14.47
N LEU A 281 -5.68 -6.34 15.55
CA LEU A 281 -6.76 -7.31 15.59
C LEU A 281 -7.76 -6.98 14.48
N CYS A 282 -8.01 -7.94 13.61
CA CYS A 282 -8.84 -7.80 12.42
C CYS A 282 -9.75 -9.01 12.26
N GLU A 283 -10.94 -8.75 11.76
CA GLU A 283 -12.03 -9.65 11.52
C GLU A 283 -12.30 -9.78 10.02
N THR A 284 -12.57 -10.99 9.54
CA THR A 284 -12.96 -11.25 8.16
C THR A 284 -14.12 -12.25 8.17
N PRO A 285 -15.36 -11.78 7.88
CA PRO A 285 -16.49 -12.67 7.64
C PRO A 285 -16.17 -13.65 6.53
N ILE A 286 -16.42 -14.93 6.77
CA ILE A 286 -16.34 -15.97 5.75
C ILE A 286 -17.61 -16.83 5.83
N ARG A 287 -17.78 -17.78 4.91
CA ARG A 287 -18.96 -18.64 4.87
C ARG A 287 -19.08 -19.45 6.17
N ASP A 288 -20.18 -19.25 6.89
CA ASP A 288 -20.54 -19.93 8.14
C ASP A 288 -19.48 -19.82 9.28
N ALA A 289 -18.55 -18.86 9.19
CA ALA A 289 -17.48 -18.65 10.17
C ALA A 289 -16.94 -17.22 10.15
N ILE A 290 -16.10 -16.88 11.13
CA ILE A 290 -15.39 -15.59 11.18
C ILE A 290 -13.90 -15.89 11.35
N LEU A 291 -13.07 -15.39 10.43
CA LEU A 291 -11.62 -15.42 10.57
C LEU A 291 -11.17 -14.19 11.37
N ILE A 292 -10.45 -14.43 12.46
CA ILE A 292 -9.84 -13.39 13.28
C ILE A 292 -8.32 -13.50 13.11
N SER A 293 -7.63 -12.40 12.86
CA SER A 293 -6.17 -12.34 12.69
C SER A 293 -5.56 -11.13 13.39
N TRP A 294 -4.28 -11.20 13.74
CA TRP A 294 -3.54 -10.14 14.44
C TRP A 294 -2.05 -10.21 14.13
N ASP A 295 -1.29 -9.17 14.50
CA ASP A 295 0.17 -9.16 14.35
C ASP A 295 0.87 -10.01 15.41
N ALA A 296 2.00 -10.61 15.04
CA ALA A 296 2.82 -11.39 15.96
C ALA A 296 3.48 -10.48 17.02
N ASN A 297 3.40 -10.92 18.26
CA ASN A 297 4.15 -10.42 19.40
C ASN A 297 5.61 -10.88 19.28
N ILE A 298 6.56 -10.14 19.86
CA ILE A 298 8.00 -10.32 19.65
C ILE A 298 8.77 -10.77 20.90
N GLU A 299 8.07 -11.03 22.00
CA GLU A 299 8.66 -11.48 23.26
C GLU A 299 9.20 -12.91 23.11
N ALA A 300 10.37 -13.16 23.69
CA ALA A 300 11.03 -14.47 23.60
C ALA A 300 10.31 -15.56 24.42
N ASP A 301 9.54 -15.16 25.43
CA ASP A 301 8.83 -16.03 26.37
C ASP A 301 7.31 -16.05 26.14
N LEU A 302 6.83 -15.59 24.98
CA LEU A 302 5.41 -15.65 24.62
C LEU A 302 4.91 -17.11 24.59
N ALA A 303 3.82 -17.39 25.32
CA ALA A 303 3.14 -18.69 25.27
C ALA A 303 2.03 -18.74 24.20
N GLY A 304 1.41 -17.60 23.90
CA GLY A 304 0.39 -17.46 22.86
C GLY A 304 -0.63 -16.37 23.19
N TYR A 305 -1.86 -16.57 22.71
CA TYR A 305 -2.93 -15.57 22.81
C TYR A 305 -4.22 -16.14 23.39
N ILE A 306 -4.97 -15.30 24.11
CA ILE A 306 -6.31 -15.60 24.59
C ILE A 306 -7.28 -14.69 23.83
N LEU A 307 -8.02 -15.28 22.90
CA LEU A 307 -9.08 -14.58 22.17
C LEU A 307 -10.39 -14.70 22.95
N HIS A 308 -10.98 -13.56 23.30
CA HIS A 308 -12.26 -13.47 23.99
C HIS A 308 -13.37 -13.19 22.99
N LYS A 309 -14.52 -13.86 23.16
CA LYS A 309 -15.74 -13.67 22.35
C LYS A 309 -16.91 -13.31 23.24
N SER A 310 -17.68 -12.31 22.80
CA SER A 310 -18.89 -11.82 23.46
C SER A 310 -20.01 -11.56 22.44
N ASN A 311 -21.26 -11.58 22.90
CA ASN A 311 -22.43 -11.13 22.13
C ASN A 311 -22.82 -9.68 22.49
N SER A 312 -21.95 -8.95 23.19
CA SER A 312 -22.17 -7.56 23.59
C SER A 312 -20.87 -6.77 23.56
N ALA A 313 -20.93 -5.57 22.99
CA ALA A 313 -19.83 -4.61 22.96
C ALA A 313 -19.32 -4.21 24.35
N SER A 314 -20.16 -4.33 25.38
CA SER A 314 -19.85 -3.87 26.75
C SER A 314 -19.32 -4.97 27.67
N HIS A 315 -19.20 -6.21 27.19
CA HIS A 315 -18.75 -7.35 27.98
C HIS A 315 -17.58 -8.05 27.29
N LEU A 316 -16.53 -8.36 28.05
CA LEU A 316 -15.35 -9.08 27.57
C LEU A 316 -15.72 -10.45 26.96
N GLY A 317 -16.71 -11.12 27.54
CA GLY A 317 -17.12 -12.46 27.12
C GLY A 317 -16.19 -13.55 27.66
N SER A 318 -16.14 -14.69 26.95
CA SER A 318 -15.37 -15.87 27.37
C SER A 318 -14.26 -16.21 26.38
N PRO A 319 -13.15 -16.83 26.84
CA PRO A 319 -12.14 -17.37 25.93
C PRO A 319 -12.74 -18.37 24.95
N VAL A 320 -12.35 -18.29 23.67
CA VAL A 320 -12.81 -19.21 22.62
C VAL A 320 -12.15 -20.59 22.70
N THR A 321 -11.01 -20.69 23.38
CA THR A 321 -10.25 -21.93 23.59
C THR A 321 -9.82 -22.06 25.05
N THR A 322 -9.49 -23.28 25.49
CA THR A 322 -9.01 -23.56 26.85
C THR A 322 -7.50 -23.39 27.02
N LEU A 323 -6.75 -23.39 25.92
CA LEU A 323 -5.29 -23.22 25.91
C LEU A 323 -4.95 -22.02 25.03
N PRO A 324 -3.85 -21.29 25.32
CA PRO A 324 -3.41 -20.18 24.47
C PRO A 324 -3.24 -20.60 23.02
N ILE A 325 -3.65 -19.72 22.10
CA ILE A 325 -3.51 -19.90 20.66
C ILE A 325 -2.06 -19.53 20.29
N PRO A 326 -1.23 -20.43 19.74
CA PRO A 326 0.15 -20.12 19.39
C PRO A 326 0.30 -19.46 18.00
N ALA A 327 -0.79 -19.43 17.22
CA ALA A 327 -0.84 -18.82 15.90
C ALA A 327 -1.27 -17.35 15.97
N THR A 328 -1.16 -16.64 14.85
CA THR A 328 -1.60 -15.25 14.67
C THR A 328 -2.98 -15.13 14.03
N SER A 329 -3.75 -16.23 14.00
CA SER A 329 -5.12 -16.23 13.53
C SER A 329 -5.92 -17.37 14.15
N PHE A 330 -7.24 -17.19 14.17
CA PHE A 330 -8.21 -18.16 14.64
C PHE A 330 -9.48 -18.07 13.80
N THR A 331 -10.00 -19.22 13.37
CA THR A 331 -11.30 -19.29 12.68
C THR A 331 -12.37 -19.73 13.65
N ASP A 332 -13.25 -18.81 14.01
CA ASP A 332 -14.42 -19.09 14.85
C ASP A 332 -15.54 -19.68 13.99
N THR A 333 -15.87 -20.94 14.26
CA THR A 333 -16.91 -21.71 13.56
C THR A 333 -18.19 -21.86 14.39
N GLU A 334 -18.19 -21.41 15.64
CA GLU A 334 -19.33 -21.51 16.55
C GLU A 334 -20.14 -20.20 16.51
N VAL A 335 -20.52 -19.78 15.31
CA VAL A 335 -21.19 -18.51 15.00
C VAL A 335 -22.40 -18.73 14.11
N ASN A 336 -23.41 -17.87 14.21
CA ASN A 336 -24.58 -17.88 13.33
C ASN A 336 -25.12 -16.46 13.11
N SER A 337 -26.03 -16.31 12.15
CA SER A 337 -26.67 -15.05 11.76
C SER A 337 -27.73 -14.53 12.74
N GLN A 338 -28.28 -15.42 13.58
CA GLN A 338 -29.40 -15.14 14.49
C GLN A 338 -28.95 -14.42 15.76
N ASP A 339 -27.70 -14.65 16.18
CA ASP A 339 -27.11 -14.03 17.37
C ASP A 339 -26.64 -12.58 17.15
N GLY A 340 -26.75 -12.07 15.92
CA GLY A 340 -26.32 -10.71 15.58
C GLY A 340 -24.80 -10.59 15.45
N PHE A 341 -24.23 -9.51 16.00
CA PHE A 341 -22.79 -9.28 16.00
C PHE A 341 -22.11 -9.95 17.18
N TYR A 342 -21.00 -10.62 16.90
CA TYR A 342 -20.03 -11.07 17.88
C TYR A 342 -18.93 -10.03 18.03
N TYR A 343 -18.42 -9.88 19.25
CA TYR A 343 -17.37 -8.94 19.62
C TYR A 343 -16.16 -9.72 20.09
N TYR A 344 -14.99 -9.36 19.56
CA TYR A 344 -13.73 -10.03 19.81
C TYR A 344 -12.69 -9.06 20.34
N THR A 345 -11.92 -9.50 21.34
CA THR A 345 -10.73 -8.82 21.85
C THR A 345 -9.69 -9.86 22.25
N LEU A 346 -8.42 -9.47 22.23
CA LEU A 346 -7.28 -10.37 22.33
C LEU A 346 -6.34 -9.90 23.44
N GLN A 347 -5.75 -10.84 24.17
CA GLN A 347 -4.62 -10.59 25.06
C GLN A 347 -3.50 -11.60 24.79
N ALA A 348 -2.25 -11.16 24.92
CA ALA A 348 -1.09 -12.03 24.90
C ALA A 348 -0.86 -12.63 26.30
N ILE A 349 -0.30 -13.84 26.34
CA ILE A 349 0.09 -14.53 27.58
C ILE A 349 1.48 -15.14 27.42
N ASP A 350 2.34 -14.96 28.43
CA ASP A 350 3.69 -15.53 28.47
C ASP A 350 3.73 -16.93 29.12
N LEU A 351 4.92 -17.53 29.14
CA LEU A 351 5.18 -18.85 29.73
C LEU A 351 5.08 -18.87 31.26
N ASP A 352 5.17 -17.72 31.92
CA ASP A 352 4.99 -17.55 33.37
C ASP A 352 3.52 -17.31 33.76
N GLY A 353 2.65 -17.09 32.77
CA GLY A 353 1.22 -16.87 32.91
C GLY A 353 0.82 -15.41 33.12
N ASN A 354 1.71 -14.44 32.89
CA ASN A 354 1.33 -13.02 32.88
C ASN A 354 0.62 -12.67 31.58
N THR A 355 -0.32 -11.73 31.66
CA THR A 355 -1.15 -11.31 30.52
C THR A 355 -0.93 -9.84 30.20
N SER A 356 -0.97 -9.50 28.91
CA SER A 356 -1.01 -8.12 28.46
C SER A 356 -2.33 -7.42 28.84
N GLU A 357 -2.41 -6.11 28.58
CA GLU A 357 -3.69 -5.44 28.43
C GLU A 357 -4.47 -6.01 27.22
N LEU A 358 -5.78 -5.78 27.18
CA LEU A 358 -6.64 -6.19 26.07
C LEU A 358 -6.39 -5.31 24.84
N SER A 359 -6.47 -5.92 23.65
CA SER A 359 -6.51 -5.20 22.37
C SER A 359 -7.81 -4.41 22.22
N ASP A 360 -7.86 -3.57 21.19
CA ASP A 360 -9.12 -3.01 20.72
C ASP A 360 -10.15 -4.11 20.38
N VAL A 361 -11.42 -3.74 20.46
CA VAL A 361 -12.54 -4.65 20.19
C VAL A 361 -12.91 -4.55 18.70
N VAL A 362 -12.99 -5.69 18.01
CA VAL A 362 -13.58 -5.79 16.67
C VAL A 362 -14.94 -6.48 16.74
N SER A 363 -15.83 -6.19 15.79
CA SER A 363 -17.15 -6.81 15.74
C SER A 363 -17.47 -7.37 14.36
N SER A 364 -18.04 -8.57 14.32
CA SER A 364 -18.32 -9.28 13.07
C SER A 364 -19.46 -10.28 13.21
N ARG A 365 -19.94 -10.79 12.07
CA ARG A 365 -20.89 -11.91 11.96
C ARG A 365 -20.58 -12.73 10.71
N PRO A 366 -20.96 -14.02 10.64
CA PRO A 366 -20.61 -14.88 9.51
C PRO A 366 -21.38 -14.53 8.24
N ILE A 367 -20.88 -14.98 7.09
CA ILE A 367 -21.60 -14.97 5.82
C ILE A 367 -22.53 -16.19 5.76
N THR A 368 -23.84 -15.97 5.69
CA THR A 368 -24.86 -17.03 5.81
C THR A 368 -25.91 -17.03 4.70
N PHE A 369 -26.21 -15.89 4.08
CA PHE A 369 -27.23 -15.74 3.03
C PHE A 369 -28.61 -16.29 3.43
N ASP A 370 -29.04 -16.05 4.66
CA ASP A 370 -30.27 -16.57 5.25
C ASP A 370 -31.23 -15.48 5.76
N ARG A 371 -30.97 -14.20 5.44
CA ARG A 371 -31.86 -13.07 5.76
C ARG A 371 -32.70 -12.54 4.60
N GLY A 372 -32.74 -13.24 3.47
CA GLY A 372 -33.47 -12.76 2.29
C GLY A 372 -32.80 -11.54 1.66
N ILE A 373 -33.58 -10.51 1.34
CA ILE A 373 -33.14 -9.37 0.53
C ILE A 373 -32.78 -8.17 1.40
N LEU A 374 -31.66 -7.50 1.10
CA LEU A 374 -31.38 -6.16 1.62
C LEU A 374 -31.65 -5.11 0.54
N ILE A 375 -32.50 -4.13 0.83
CA ILE A 375 -32.61 -2.90 0.04
C ILE A 375 -31.55 -1.93 0.56
N VAL A 376 -30.64 -1.49 -0.31
CA VAL A 376 -29.67 -0.44 -0.02
C VAL A 376 -30.08 0.81 -0.78
N ASP A 377 -30.44 1.86 -0.04
CA ASP A 377 -30.74 3.18 -0.59
C ASP A 377 -29.50 4.09 -0.52
N GLU A 378 -28.99 4.52 -1.67
CA GLU A 378 -27.93 5.52 -1.80
C GLU A 378 -28.50 6.94 -2.05
N THR A 379 -29.81 7.08 -2.21
CA THR A 379 -30.44 8.34 -2.61
C THR A 379 -30.30 9.40 -1.52
N LYS A 380 -29.75 10.57 -1.84
CA LYS A 380 -29.68 11.72 -0.92
C LYS A 380 -30.97 12.54 -0.95
N HIS A 381 -31.55 12.73 0.23
CA HIS A 381 -32.75 13.54 0.39
C HIS A 381 -32.39 15.01 0.64
N SER A 382 -33.05 15.92 -0.07
CA SER A 382 -32.86 17.36 0.16
C SER A 382 -34.19 18.08 0.34
N ASN A 383 -34.20 19.07 1.24
CA ASN A 383 -35.35 19.93 1.51
C ASN A 383 -35.53 21.07 0.48
N LEU A 384 -34.78 21.06 -0.62
CA LEU A 384 -34.83 22.09 -1.65
C LEU A 384 -35.85 21.69 -2.73
N GLU A 385 -36.77 22.58 -3.11
CA GLU A 385 -37.73 22.32 -4.19
C GLU A 385 -37.00 22.14 -5.54
N SER A 386 -36.95 20.91 -6.05
CA SER A 386 -36.54 20.63 -7.43
C SER A 386 -37.18 19.34 -7.92
N PRO A 387 -37.40 19.23 -9.25
CA PRO A 387 -38.12 18.12 -9.87
C PRO A 387 -37.39 16.77 -9.88
N TYR A 388 -36.19 16.69 -9.31
CA TYR A 388 -35.47 15.43 -9.03
C TYR A 388 -35.54 15.02 -7.56
N PHE A 389 -36.17 15.81 -6.70
CA PHE A 389 -36.26 15.52 -5.28
C PHE A 389 -37.56 14.79 -4.96
N ILE A 390 -37.39 13.59 -4.44
CA ILE A 390 -38.46 12.69 -3.99
C ILE A 390 -38.34 12.63 -2.46
N SER A 391 -39.45 12.55 -1.73
CA SER A 391 -39.38 12.32 -0.28
C SER A 391 -38.97 10.89 0.02
N ASN A 392 -38.18 10.67 1.08
CA ASN A 392 -37.72 9.32 1.48
C ASN A 392 -38.88 8.30 1.53
N ASP A 393 -39.97 8.66 2.24
CA ASP A 393 -41.19 7.85 2.36
C ASP A 393 -41.78 7.36 1.02
N GLN A 394 -41.60 8.10 -0.08
CA GLN A 394 -42.12 7.73 -1.40
C GLN A 394 -41.18 6.75 -2.12
N VAL A 395 -39.87 6.92 -1.96
CA VAL A 395 -38.85 6.01 -2.53
C VAL A 395 -38.93 4.68 -1.80
N ASP A 396 -38.97 4.70 -0.46
CA ASP A 396 -39.10 3.52 0.38
C ASP A 396 -40.33 2.70 0.01
N ALA A 397 -41.51 3.33 0.01
CA ALA A 397 -42.76 2.66 -0.32
C ALA A 397 -42.76 2.09 -1.75
N PHE A 398 -42.04 2.70 -2.70
CA PHE A 398 -41.92 2.19 -4.05
C PHE A 398 -41.09 0.89 -4.09
N TYR A 399 -39.89 0.89 -3.50
CA TYR A 399 -39.01 -0.28 -3.52
C TYR A 399 -39.50 -1.43 -2.62
N GLU A 400 -40.11 -1.12 -1.47
CA GLU A 400 -40.82 -2.11 -0.64
C GLU A 400 -41.93 -2.80 -1.46
N ASP A 401 -42.70 -2.02 -2.21
CA ASP A 401 -43.77 -2.53 -3.04
C ASP A 401 -43.22 -3.45 -4.17
N LEU A 402 -42.09 -3.12 -4.81
CA LEU A 402 -41.47 -4.01 -5.81
C LEU A 402 -41.14 -5.40 -5.24
N LEU A 403 -40.75 -5.45 -3.97
CA LEU A 403 -40.37 -6.67 -3.25
C LEU A 403 -41.52 -7.34 -2.49
N THR A 404 -42.77 -6.94 -2.74
CA THR A 404 -43.95 -7.61 -2.16
C THR A 404 -43.87 -9.12 -2.34
N GLY A 405 -43.90 -9.86 -1.22
CA GLY A 405 -43.83 -11.33 -1.20
C GLY A 405 -42.45 -11.92 -0.89
N PHE A 406 -41.43 -11.07 -0.70
CA PHE A 406 -40.11 -11.45 -0.18
C PHE A 406 -39.92 -10.96 1.27
N ALA A 407 -39.00 -11.59 1.99
CA ALA A 407 -38.46 -11.03 3.23
C ALA A 407 -37.38 -10.01 2.84
N ALA A 408 -37.58 -8.75 3.23
CA ALA A 408 -36.68 -7.66 2.90
C ALA A 408 -36.44 -6.77 4.12
N ASP A 409 -35.17 -6.43 4.34
CA ASP A 409 -34.73 -5.38 5.25
C ASP A 409 -34.25 -4.16 4.44
N GLN A 410 -34.13 -3.00 5.06
CA GLN A 410 -33.68 -1.76 4.42
C GLN A 410 -32.46 -1.16 5.13
N PHE A 411 -31.57 -0.55 4.35
CA PHE A 411 -30.43 0.24 4.80
C PHE A 411 -30.34 1.55 4.01
N ASP A 412 -30.52 2.67 4.69
CA ASP A 412 -30.40 4.02 4.10
C ASP A 412 -29.01 4.58 4.37
N CYS A 413 -28.23 4.79 3.30
CA CYS A 413 -26.86 5.30 3.39
C CYS A 413 -26.78 6.75 3.91
N GLU A 414 -27.86 7.51 3.92
CA GLU A 414 -27.92 8.86 4.50
C GLU A 414 -28.09 8.84 6.03
N GLU A 415 -28.68 7.77 6.59
CA GLU A 415 -28.91 7.64 8.04
C GLU A 415 -27.71 7.07 8.80
N HIS A 416 -26.67 6.61 8.08
CA HIS A 416 -25.48 5.96 8.65
C HIS A 416 -24.18 6.72 8.33
N ASP A 417 -23.43 7.07 9.38
CA ASP A 417 -22.12 7.70 9.26
C ASP A 417 -21.00 6.70 8.84
N GLU A 418 -21.21 5.40 9.10
CA GLU A 418 -20.25 4.33 8.78
C GLU A 418 -20.58 3.66 7.43
N LEU A 419 -19.53 3.23 6.72
CA LEU A 419 -19.67 2.50 5.46
C LEU A 419 -20.07 1.04 5.70
N LEU A 420 -20.87 0.48 4.79
CA LEU A 420 -21.19 -0.95 4.78
C LEU A 420 -19.91 -1.79 4.79
N ARG A 421 -19.85 -2.75 5.71
CA ARG A 421 -18.84 -3.80 5.78
C ARG A 421 -19.40 -5.10 5.22
N LEU A 422 -18.52 -6.04 4.90
CA LEU A 422 -18.93 -7.37 4.49
C LEU A 422 -19.77 -8.09 5.56
N ALA A 423 -19.50 -7.81 6.84
CA ALA A 423 -20.30 -8.32 7.96
C ALA A 423 -21.74 -7.79 7.90
N ASP A 424 -21.97 -6.57 7.41
CA ASP A 424 -23.30 -5.96 7.36
C ASP A 424 -24.15 -6.58 6.24
N ILE A 425 -23.53 -6.93 5.11
CA ILE A 425 -24.28 -7.43 3.93
C ILE A 425 -24.22 -8.96 3.74
N GLY A 426 -23.24 -9.65 4.33
CA GLY A 426 -22.99 -11.08 4.11
C GLY A 426 -24.05 -12.05 4.63
N VAL A 427 -25.01 -11.58 5.42
CA VAL A 427 -26.14 -12.42 5.89
C VAL A 427 -27.30 -12.47 4.90
N TYR A 428 -27.35 -11.57 3.92
CA TYR A 428 -28.47 -11.47 2.96
C TYR A 428 -28.15 -12.28 1.69
N SER A 429 -29.12 -13.06 1.23
CA SER A 429 -28.98 -13.89 0.01
C SER A 429 -28.90 -13.04 -1.25
N SER A 430 -29.62 -11.92 -1.28
CA SER A 430 -29.55 -10.95 -2.36
C SER A 430 -29.64 -9.50 -1.88
N ILE A 431 -29.20 -8.57 -2.73
CA ILE A 431 -29.21 -7.14 -2.46
C ILE A 431 -29.84 -6.39 -3.65
N LEU A 432 -30.80 -5.51 -3.36
CA LEU A 432 -31.29 -4.49 -4.29
C LEU A 432 -30.65 -3.16 -3.90
N TRP A 433 -29.74 -2.66 -4.72
CA TRP A 433 -29.08 -1.38 -4.52
C TRP A 433 -29.69 -0.33 -5.45
N HIS A 434 -30.23 0.76 -4.90
CA HIS A 434 -30.77 1.85 -5.71
C HIS A 434 -30.20 3.22 -5.35
N GLY A 435 -30.19 4.10 -6.35
CA GLY A 435 -29.72 5.47 -6.23
C GLY A 435 -30.35 6.33 -7.31
N ASN A 436 -31.22 7.24 -6.90
CA ASN A 436 -32.09 7.98 -7.82
C ASN A 436 -31.68 9.46 -8.01
N ASP A 437 -30.59 9.93 -7.39
CA ASP A 437 -30.12 11.31 -7.51
C ASP A 437 -28.78 11.46 -8.25
N MET A 438 -28.38 12.71 -8.52
CA MET A 438 -27.14 13.07 -9.23
C MET A 438 -26.16 13.88 -8.35
N ILE A 439 -26.42 13.98 -7.05
CA ILE A 439 -25.72 14.87 -6.12
C ILE A 439 -24.50 14.16 -5.54
N GLU A 440 -24.70 12.97 -4.97
CA GLU A 440 -23.62 12.16 -4.37
C GLU A 440 -23.75 10.73 -4.88
N MET A 441 -22.71 10.22 -5.54
CA MET A 441 -22.75 8.95 -6.27
C MET A 441 -21.48 8.14 -6.04
N ASP A 442 -20.82 8.34 -4.90
CA ASP A 442 -19.51 7.77 -4.60
C ASP A 442 -19.58 6.68 -3.52
N TYR A 443 -20.77 6.30 -3.03
CA TYR A 443 -20.87 5.29 -1.97
C TYR A 443 -20.37 3.93 -2.49
N ILE A 444 -20.86 3.49 -3.65
CA ILE A 444 -20.36 2.27 -4.33
C ILE A 444 -18.83 2.35 -4.52
N ALA A 445 -18.29 3.52 -4.87
CA ALA A 445 -16.85 3.70 -5.05
C ALA A 445 -16.06 3.42 -3.75
N ARG A 446 -16.62 3.81 -2.61
CA ARG A 446 -16.03 3.64 -1.27
C ARG A 446 -16.14 2.20 -0.74
N VAL A 447 -17.09 1.40 -1.22
CA VAL A 447 -17.34 0.03 -0.73
C VAL A 447 -17.10 -1.08 -1.77
N LYS A 448 -16.36 -0.81 -2.85
CA LYS A 448 -16.00 -1.83 -3.86
C LYS A 448 -15.44 -3.13 -3.28
N PRO A 449 -14.49 -3.12 -2.32
CA PRO A 449 -13.97 -4.36 -1.74
C PRO A 449 -15.04 -5.19 -1.03
N VAL A 450 -16.05 -4.54 -0.45
CA VAL A 450 -17.16 -5.18 0.26
C VAL A 450 -18.11 -5.82 -0.74
N ILE A 451 -18.46 -5.12 -1.83
CA ILE A 451 -19.26 -5.69 -2.93
C ILE A 451 -18.53 -6.88 -3.57
N GLU A 452 -17.23 -6.73 -3.82
CA GLU A 452 -16.41 -7.79 -4.39
C GLU A 452 -16.38 -9.03 -3.48
N GLY A 453 -16.17 -8.85 -2.18
CA GLY A 453 -16.19 -9.94 -1.20
C GLY A 453 -17.56 -10.64 -1.11
N TYR A 454 -18.65 -9.87 -1.17
CA TYR A 454 -20.01 -10.40 -1.16
C TYR A 454 -20.31 -11.26 -2.39
N LEU A 455 -20.01 -10.76 -3.59
CA LEU A 455 -20.17 -11.51 -4.83
C LEU A 455 -19.23 -12.73 -4.87
N ALA A 456 -17.98 -12.59 -4.44
CA ALA A 456 -17.04 -13.71 -4.36
C ALA A 456 -17.57 -14.86 -3.48
N ALA A 457 -18.22 -14.52 -2.36
CA ALA A 457 -18.81 -15.47 -1.43
C ALA A 457 -20.09 -16.15 -1.95
N GLY A 458 -20.66 -15.69 -3.08
CA GLY A 458 -21.88 -16.24 -3.68
C GLY A 458 -23.12 -15.36 -3.59
N GLY A 459 -22.96 -14.13 -3.10
CA GLY A 459 -24.04 -13.16 -3.01
C GLY A 459 -24.55 -12.71 -4.37
N LYS A 460 -25.77 -12.18 -4.40
CA LYS A 460 -26.44 -11.74 -5.64
C LYS A 460 -26.88 -10.29 -5.53
N MET A 461 -26.60 -9.49 -6.54
CA MET A 461 -26.76 -8.04 -6.44
C MET A 461 -27.45 -7.47 -7.67
N LEU A 462 -28.53 -6.73 -7.45
CA LEU A 462 -29.21 -5.91 -8.46
C LEU A 462 -28.91 -4.44 -8.19
N PHE A 463 -28.19 -3.78 -9.08
CA PHE A 463 -28.02 -2.34 -9.10
C PHE A 463 -29.06 -1.69 -10.00
N SER A 464 -29.77 -0.70 -9.48
CA SER A 464 -30.68 0.21 -10.18
C SER A 464 -30.29 1.65 -9.84
N VAL A 465 -29.25 2.15 -10.50
CA VAL A 465 -28.63 3.43 -10.14
C VAL A 465 -28.53 4.34 -11.35
N MET A 466 -28.76 5.64 -11.14
CA MET A 466 -28.34 6.65 -12.10
C MET A 466 -26.81 6.78 -12.07
N GLY A 467 -26.17 7.26 -13.14
CA GLY A 467 -24.77 7.75 -13.12
C GLY A 467 -23.70 6.80 -12.60
N ILE A 468 -23.88 5.48 -12.77
CA ILE A 468 -22.96 4.44 -12.27
C ILE A 468 -21.50 4.63 -12.70
N ASP A 469 -21.25 5.26 -13.85
CA ASP A 469 -19.91 5.57 -14.35
C ASP A 469 -19.07 6.39 -13.35
N ARG A 470 -19.72 7.21 -12.52
CA ARG A 470 -19.04 8.01 -11.49
C ARG A 470 -18.63 7.18 -10.28
N SER A 471 -19.40 6.15 -9.95
CA SER A 471 -19.18 5.30 -8.79
C SER A 471 -18.23 4.15 -9.08
N VAL A 472 -18.32 3.56 -10.28
CA VAL A 472 -17.49 2.40 -10.65
C VAL A 472 -16.27 2.78 -11.48
N GLY A 473 -16.29 3.92 -12.19
CA GLY A 473 -15.17 4.34 -13.03
C GLY A 473 -14.88 3.38 -14.20
N GLN A 474 -13.63 3.36 -14.67
CA GLN A 474 -13.11 2.36 -15.61
C GLN A 474 -11.93 1.64 -14.96
N ASP A 475 -12.21 0.84 -13.94
CA ASP A 475 -11.22 0.04 -13.25
C ASP A 475 -11.55 -1.46 -13.34
N ASP A 476 -10.60 -2.26 -12.84
CA ASP A 476 -10.64 -3.71 -12.90
C ASP A 476 -11.87 -4.31 -12.18
N PHE A 477 -12.39 -3.62 -11.15
CA PHE A 477 -13.61 -4.03 -10.44
C PHE A 477 -14.84 -3.99 -11.38
N ALA A 478 -15.04 -2.90 -12.11
CA ALA A 478 -16.20 -2.75 -13.00
C ALA A 478 -16.25 -3.85 -14.07
N ALA A 479 -15.09 -4.19 -14.65
CA ALA A 479 -14.98 -5.23 -15.67
C ALA A 479 -15.21 -6.64 -15.08
N ARG A 480 -14.58 -6.96 -13.95
CA ARG A 480 -14.66 -8.32 -13.36
C ARG A 480 -15.98 -8.59 -12.65
N CYS A 481 -16.43 -7.67 -11.81
CA CYS A 481 -17.60 -7.87 -10.95
C CYS A 481 -18.90 -7.56 -11.69
N LEU A 482 -18.95 -6.46 -12.43
CA LEU A 482 -20.19 -5.95 -13.06
C LEU A 482 -20.27 -6.23 -14.57
N GLY A 483 -19.18 -6.71 -15.19
CA GLY A 483 -19.13 -6.98 -16.62
C GLY A 483 -19.07 -5.72 -17.49
N ILE A 484 -18.66 -4.58 -16.93
CA ILE A 484 -18.61 -3.28 -17.63
C ILE A 484 -17.18 -3.04 -18.13
N GLN A 485 -16.98 -3.12 -19.44
CA GLN A 485 -15.69 -2.84 -20.06
C GLN A 485 -15.45 -1.33 -20.25
N GLN A 486 -16.50 -0.60 -20.59
CA GLN A 486 -16.46 0.84 -20.85
C GLN A 486 -17.83 1.46 -20.59
N THR A 487 -17.85 2.72 -20.18
CA THR A 487 -19.07 3.51 -19.98
C THR A 487 -19.14 4.68 -20.96
N TYR A 488 -20.36 5.10 -21.30
CA TYR A 488 -20.61 6.29 -22.12
C TYR A 488 -21.88 7.02 -21.70
N THR A 489 -21.73 8.27 -21.23
CA THR A 489 -22.84 9.08 -20.73
C THR A 489 -23.03 10.32 -21.62
N PRO A 490 -23.94 10.28 -22.62
CA PRO A 490 -24.17 11.43 -23.48
C PRO A 490 -24.91 12.54 -22.73
N SER A 491 -24.38 13.77 -22.78
CA SER A 491 -24.96 14.93 -22.07
C SER A 491 -26.37 15.30 -22.55
N LEU A 492 -26.71 15.01 -23.80
CA LEU A 492 -28.01 15.30 -24.41
C LEU A 492 -28.89 14.07 -24.60
N GLY A 493 -28.39 12.85 -24.31
CA GLY A 493 -29.17 11.62 -24.51
C GLY A 493 -30.48 11.63 -23.72
N ARG A 494 -31.53 11.07 -24.32
CA ARG A 494 -32.86 10.92 -23.73
C ARG A 494 -33.31 9.47 -23.83
N LEU A 495 -33.59 8.86 -22.69
CA LEU A 495 -34.14 7.51 -22.61
C LEU A 495 -35.64 7.60 -22.32
N LYS A 496 -36.45 6.90 -23.10
CA LYS A 496 -37.89 6.69 -22.89
C LYS A 496 -38.21 5.23 -22.59
N TYR A 497 -37.49 4.32 -23.22
CA TYR A 497 -37.72 2.87 -23.14
C TYR A 497 -36.44 2.15 -22.73
N ALA A 498 -36.58 1.14 -21.88
CA ALA A 498 -35.61 0.07 -21.70
C ALA A 498 -36.15 -1.14 -22.46
N ASN A 499 -35.66 -1.36 -23.67
CA ASN A 499 -36.10 -2.46 -24.52
C ASN A 499 -35.31 -3.71 -24.15
N SER A 500 -36.02 -4.80 -23.92
CA SER A 500 -35.45 -6.09 -23.58
C SER A 500 -34.61 -6.64 -24.74
N ALA A 501 -33.36 -7.00 -24.43
CA ALA A 501 -32.44 -7.66 -25.36
C ALA A 501 -32.33 -9.17 -25.09
N THR A 502 -32.97 -9.66 -24.02
CA THR A 502 -32.92 -11.06 -23.56
C THR A 502 -34.32 -11.61 -23.37
N GLU A 503 -34.58 -12.81 -23.89
CA GLU A 503 -35.86 -13.49 -23.73
C GLU A 503 -36.22 -13.70 -22.25
N GLY A 504 -37.48 -13.44 -21.89
CA GLY A 504 -37.99 -13.55 -20.51
C GLY A 504 -38.17 -12.20 -19.80
N PHE A 505 -37.52 -11.15 -20.27
CA PHE A 505 -37.66 -9.79 -19.75
C PHE A 505 -38.71 -8.97 -20.52
N ILE A 506 -39.49 -8.18 -19.80
CA ILE A 506 -40.43 -7.23 -20.39
C ILE A 506 -39.75 -5.92 -20.75
N ASP A 507 -40.26 -5.21 -21.76
CA ASP A 507 -39.88 -3.83 -22.01
C ASP A 507 -40.41 -2.94 -20.88
N MET A 508 -39.61 -1.95 -20.48
CA MET A 508 -40.00 -0.96 -19.48
C MET A 508 -40.02 0.44 -20.11
N GLU A 509 -40.97 1.28 -19.68
CA GLU A 509 -41.14 2.66 -20.13
C GLU A 509 -41.04 3.63 -18.95
N VAL A 510 -40.41 4.79 -19.20
CA VAL A 510 -40.35 5.91 -18.26
C VAL A 510 -41.76 6.43 -18.01
N ASP A 511 -42.15 6.47 -16.74
CA ASP A 511 -43.41 7.03 -16.29
C ASP A 511 -43.40 8.55 -16.51
N SER A 512 -44.26 9.00 -17.42
CA SER A 512 -44.38 10.42 -17.74
C SER A 512 -44.94 11.25 -16.58
N GLU A 513 -45.66 10.65 -15.62
CA GLU A 513 -46.24 11.38 -14.48
C GLU A 513 -45.20 11.68 -13.40
N THR A 514 -44.24 10.78 -13.17
CA THR A 514 -43.13 10.99 -12.22
C THR A 514 -42.05 11.95 -12.76
N ASN A 515 -42.06 12.26 -14.06
CA ASN A 515 -41.02 13.04 -14.75
C ASN A 515 -41.58 14.16 -15.68
N SER A 516 -42.77 14.67 -15.35
CA SER A 516 -43.67 15.33 -16.31
C SER A 516 -43.32 16.77 -16.74
N SER A 517 -42.17 17.36 -16.37
CA SER A 517 -41.95 18.79 -16.64
C SER A 517 -40.57 19.25 -17.14
N ILE A 518 -39.52 18.42 -17.18
CA ILE A 518 -38.18 18.89 -17.58
C ILE A 518 -37.73 18.36 -18.96
N TYR A 519 -38.04 17.11 -19.29
CA TYR A 519 -37.48 16.44 -20.48
C TYR A 519 -38.53 15.70 -21.33
N ASP A 520 -39.78 16.15 -21.32
CA ASP A 520 -40.86 15.59 -22.17
C ASP A 520 -41.08 14.09 -21.94
N GLY A 521 -41.12 13.66 -20.67
CA GLY A 521 -41.34 12.26 -20.29
C GLY A 521 -40.14 11.32 -20.52
N HIS A 522 -38.93 11.86 -20.70
CA HIS A 522 -37.68 11.10 -20.87
C HIS A 522 -36.72 11.27 -19.68
N LEU A 523 -35.90 10.25 -19.41
CA LEU A 523 -34.75 10.36 -18.54
C LEU A 523 -33.54 10.91 -19.29
N SER A 524 -32.68 11.67 -18.59
CA SER A 524 -31.43 12.18 -19.14
C SER A 524 -30.25 11.69 -18.31
N ARG A 525 -29.02 11.84 -18.85
CA ARG A 525 -27.77 11.40 -18.18
C ARG A 525 -27.72 9.91 -17.84
N ILE A 526 -28.41 9.10 -18.64
CA ILE A 526 -28.28 7.64 -18.58
C ILE A 526 -26.94 7.22 -19.18
N THR A 527 -26.28 6.29 -18.50
CA THR A 527 -24.97 5.77 -18.86
C THR A 527 -25.14 4.49 -19.68
N ALA A 528 -24.63 4.48 -20.91
CA ALA A 528 -24.50 3.24 -21.67
C ALA A 528 -23.35 2.38 -21.12
N LEU A 529 -23.56 1.07 -21.03
CA LEU A 529 -22.68 0.09 -20.41
C LEU A 529 -22.14 -0.88 -21.47
N TYR A 530 -20.94 -0.65 -21.99
CA TYR A 530 -20.34 -1.58 -22.95
C TYR A 530 -19.87 -2.84 -22.22
N PRO A 531 -20.37 -4.03 -22.60
CA PRO A 531 -20.11 -5.27 -21.88
C PRO A 531 -18.69 -5.78 -22.12
N THR A 532 -18.17 -6.55 -21.17
CA THR A 532 -17.08 -7.51 -21.42
C THR A 532 -17.59 -8.70 -22.22
N ASP A 533 -16.69 -9.52 -22.76
CA ASP A 533 -17.07 -10.72 -23.54
C ASP A 533 -17.90 -11.75 -22.74
N SER A 534 -17.81 -11.72 -21.41
CA SER A 534 -18.54 -12.62 -20.51
C SER A 534 -19.89 -12.08 -20.04
N ALA A 535 -20.17 -10.79 -20.24
CA ALA A 535 -21.38 -10.16 -19.75
C ALA A 535 -22.54 -10.28 -20.75
N GLN A 536 -23.74 -10.53 -20.24
CA GLN A 536 -24.97 -10.61 -21.04
C GLN A 536 -25.68 -9.25 -21.04
N ILE A 537 -26.09 -8.77 -22.21
CA ILE A 537 -26.95 -7.58 -22.33
C ILE A 537 -28.39 -7.96 -22.03
N LEU A 538 -28.98 -7.35 -21.00
CA LEU A 538 -30.39 -7.51 -20.65
C LEU A 538 -31.27 -6.46 -21.31
N TYR A 539 -30.80 -5.20 -21.34
CA TYR A 539 -31.57 -4.07 -21.85
C TYR A 539 -30.75 -3.14 -22.73
N VAL A 540 -31.39 -2.61 -23.77
CA VAL A 540 -30.89 -1.52 -24.61
C VAL A 540 -31.81 -0.31 -24.51
N ALA A 541 -31.26 0.88 -24.59
CA ALA A 541 -32.03 2.11 -24.49
C ALA A 541 -32.84 2.37 -25.77
N GLY A 542 -34.01 3.01 -25.60
CA GLY A 542 -34.85 3.53 -26.67
C GLY A 542 -35.38 4.92 -26.32
N SER A 543 -35.74 5.67 -27.35
CA SER A 543 -36.16 7.08 -27.30
C SER A 543 -37.25 7.36 -28.33
N ASP A 544 -38.03 8.42 -28.14
CA ASP A 544 -38.96 8.90 -29.18
C ASP A 544 -38.25 9.69 -30.30
N TYR A 545 -36.95 9.97 -30.12
CA TYR A 545 -36.11 10.65 -31.11
C TYR A 545 -35.34 9.65 -31.97
N GLU A 546 -35.17 9.99 -33.25
CA GLU A 546 -34.37 9.22 -34.22
C GLU A 546 -32.88 9.14 -33.83
N ASP A 547 -32.21 8.09 -34.28
CA ASP A 547 -30.80 7.78 -33.94
C ASP A 547 -29.81 8.88 -34.36
N ASP A 548 -30.13 9.65 -35.40
CA ASP A 548 -29.29 10.76 -35.90
C ASP A 548 -29.54 12.09 -35.17
N HIS A 549 -30.53 12.13 -34.26
CA HIS A 549 -30.81 13.27 -33.40
C HIS A 549 -30.00 13.20 -32.10
N ASN A 550 -29.49 14.34 -31.61
CA ASN A 550 -28.69 14.40 -30.38
C ASN A 550 -29.39 13.81 -29.14
N PHE A 551 -30.72 13.79 -29.13
CA PHE A 551 -31.52 13.19 -28.05
C PHE A 551 -31.72 11.67 -28.20
N GLY A 552 -31.69 11.15 -29.43
CA GLY A 552 -31.81 9.71 -29.75
C GLY A 552 -30.48 8.94 -29.74
N VAL A 553 -29.36 9.60 -29.39
CA VAL A 553 -28.00 9.02 -29.40
C VAL A 553 -27.82 7.78 -28.50
N LEU A 554 -28.76 7.51 -27.59
CA LEU A 554 -28.76 6.32 -26.74
C LEU A 554 -29.42 5.10 -27.39
N ASN A 555 -30.18 5.27 -28.47
CA ASN A 555 -30.95 4.20 -29.08
C ASN A 555 -30.07 2.98 -29.42
N GLY A 556 -30.50 1.81 -28.96
CA GLY A 556 -29.82 0.54 -29.17
C GLY A 556 -28.55 0.34 -28.33
N LEU A 557 -28.12 1.32 -27.53
CA LEU A 557 -26.96 1.16 -26.65
C LEU A 557 -27.34 0.38 -25.37
N PRO A 558 -26.46 -0.50 -24.86
CA PRO A 558 -26.78 -1.30 -23.67
C PRO A 558 -26.87 -0.43 -22.41
N VAL A 559 -27.87 -0.70 -21.58
CA VAL A 559 -28.15 0.02 -20.31
C VAL A 559 -28.48 -0.94 -19.15
N GLY A 560 -28.54 -2.24 -19.45
CA GLY A 560 -28.68 -3.29 -18.45
C GLY A 560 -27.78 -4.48 -18.77
N LEU A 561 -26.93 -4.87 -17.84
CA LEU A 561 -26.01 -6.01 -17.98
C LEU A 561 -26.23 -7.03 -16.87
N ARG A 562 -25.91 -8.29 -17.17
CA ARG A 562 -25.78 -9.39 -16.21
C ARG A 562 -24.39 -9.98 -16.30
N ASN A 563 -23.75 -10.21 -15.16
CA ASN A 563 -22.41 -10.79 -15.09
C ASN A 563 -22.29 -11.72 -13.88
N SER A 564 -21.55 -12.82 -14.04
CA SER A 564 -21.19 -13.71 -12.94
C SER A 564 -19.76 -13.44 -12.50
N TYR A 565 -19.53 -13.41 -11.19
CA TYR A 565 -18.20 -13.25 -10.60
C TYR A 565 -17.98 -14.29 -9.51
N GLN A 566 -17.04 -15.20 -9.76
CA GLN A 566 -16.82 -16.37 -8.91
C GLN A 566 -18.13 -17.15 -8.65
N ALA A 567 -18.59 -17.22 -7.40
CA ALA A 567 -19.82 -17.90 -7.03
C ALA A 567 -21.06 -17.00 -7.10
N GLY A 568 -20.89 -15.68 -7.22
CA GLY A 568 -21.97 -14.70 -7.16
C GLY A 568 -22.38 -14.14 -8.51
N GLU A 569 -23.37 -13.25 -8.46
CA GLU A 569 -24.01 -12.69 -9.65
C GLU A 569 -24.38 -11.23 -9.46
N ALA A 570 -24.13 -10.41 -10.49
CA ALA A 570 -24.51 -9.01 -10.53
C ALA A 570 -25.39 -8.72 -11.75
N ILE A 571 -26.50 -8.00 -11.53
CA ILE A 571 -27.28 -7.34 -12.56
C ILE A 571 -27.10 -5.84 -12.35
N THR A 572 -26.73 -5.12 -13.40
CA THR A 572 -26.50 -3.69 -13.34
C THR A 572 -27.36 -2.98 -14.35
N LEU A 573 -28.36 -2.24 -13.86
CA LEU A 573 -29.14 -1.29 -14.62
C LEU A 573 -28.61 0.13 -14.36
N SER A 574 -28.24 0.83 -15.42
CA SER A 574 -27.95 2.28 -15.37
C SER A 574 -29.22 3.14 -15.40
N ILE A 575 -30.37 2.52 -15.11
CA ILE A 575 -31.70 3.10 -15.13
C ILE A 575 -32.25 3.02 -13.70
N PRO A 576 -32.68 4.15 -13.10
CA PRO A 576 -33.34 4.13 -11.80
C PRO A 576 -34.78 3.65 -11.98
N LEU A 577 -35.11 2.51 -11.37
CA LEU A 577 -36.44 1.88 -11.48
C LEU A 577 -37.57 2.79 -10.99
N TYR A 578 -37.30 3.68 -10.04
CA TYR A 578 -38.28 4.65 -9.51
C TYR A 578 -38.98 5.47 -10.61
N TYR A 579 -38.28 5.78 -11.70
CA TYR A 579 -38.82 6.59 -12.80
C TYR A 579 -39.51 5.77 -13.90
N MET A 580 -39.59 4.45 -13.75
CA MET A 580 -40.29 3.56 -14.68
C MET A 580 -41.72 3.31 -14.19
N TYR A 581 -42.63 2.91 -15.07
CA TYR A 581 -43.97 2.50 -14.62
C TYR A 581 -43.86 1.39 -13.57
N GLN A 582 -44.46 1.62 -12.39
CA GLN A 582 -44.28 0.79 -11.20
C GLN A 582 -44.62 -0.70 -11.44
N ASN A 583 -45.67 -0.99 -12.23
CA ASN A 583 -46.03 -2.37 -12.57
C ASN A 583 -44.94 -3.06 -13.40
N GLN A 584 -44.30 -2.35 -14.32
CA GLN A 584 -43.23 -2.89 -15.15
C GLN A 584 -41.94 -3.08 -14.33
N ALA A 585 -41.59 -2.11 -13.48
CA ALA A 585 -40.48 -2.23 -12.54
C ALA A 585 -40.67 -3.44 -11.60
N ARG A 586 -41.91 -3.66 -11.12
CA ARG A 586 -42.25 -4.81 -10.27
C ARG A 586 -42.08 -6.12 -11.02
N ASP A 587 -42.61 -6.23 -12.24
CA ASP A 587 -42.48 -7.46 -13.03
C ASP A 587 -41.01 -7.79 -13.30
N PHE A 588 -40.17 -6.78 -13.58
CA PHE A 588 -38.72 -6.93 -13.70
C PHE A 588 -38.08 -7.43 -12.40
N VAL A 589 -38.30 -6.74 -11.28
CA VAL A 589 -37.74 -7.12 -9.97
C VAL A 589 -38.19 -8.53 -9.58
N GLN A 590 -39.47 -8.83 -9.71
CA GLN A 590 -40.00 -10.17 -9.39
C GLN A 590 -39.36 -11.24 -10.27
N HIS A 591 -39.16 -10.99 -11.57
CA HIS A 591 -38.46 -11.93 -12.45
C HIS A 591 -37.00 -12.14 -12.03
N VAL A 592 -36.27 -11.06 -11.76
CA VAL A 592 -34.88 -11.14 -11.29
C VAL A 592 -34.79 -11.96 -10.01
N PHE A 593 -35.55 -11.60 -8.98
CA PHE A 593 -35.41 -12.25 -7.68
C PHE A 593 -35.97 -13.69 -7.68
N ARG A 594 -37.08 -13.99 -8.37
CA ARG A 594 -37.63 -15.36 -8.40
C ARG A 594 -36.90 -16.31 -9.35
N GLU A 595 -36.62 -15.87 -10.57
CA GLU A 595 -36.21 -16.77 -11.65
C GLU A 595 -34.69 -16.77 -11.86
N LEU A 596 -34.00 -15.66 -11.56
CA LEU A 596 -32.54 -15.58 -11.71
C LEU A 596 -31.83 -15.77 -10.37
N PHE A 597 -32.21 -14.98 -9.36
CA PHE A 597 -31.62 -15.07 -8.05
C PHE A 597 -32.24 -16.18 -7.19
N MET A 598 -33.32 -16.82 -7.64
CA MET A 598 -33.93 -17.97 -6.96
C MET A 598 -34.24 -17.69 -5.47
N GLU A 599 -34.66 -16.45 -5.17
CA GLU A 599 -35.05 -16.05 -3.82
C GLU A 599 -36.33 -16.75 -3.38
N SER A 600 -36.31 -17.19 -2.12
CA SER A 600 -37.45 -17.88 -1.53
C SER A 600 -38.57 -16.90 -1.23
N SER A 601 -39.82 -17.35 -1.35
CA SER A 601 -40.96 -16.51 -0.98
C SER A 601 -41.09 -16.42 0.54
N ALA A 602 -41.53 -15.28 1.08
CA ALA A 602 -41.67 -15.05 2.52
C ALA A 602 -42.60 -16.06 3.24
N ASN A 603 -43.41 -16.82 2.49
CA ASN A 603 -44.34 -17.83 3.00
C ASN A 603 -43.78 -19.27 3.00
N GLU A 604 -42.63 -19.52 2.36
CA GLU A 604 -42.02 -20.85 2.33
C GLU A 604 -41.12 -21.14 3.55
N ASP A 605 -40.59 -20.10 4.20
CA ASP A 605 -39.74 -20.23 5.41
C ASP A 605 -40.52 -20.70 6.65
N LEU A 606 -41.86 -20.64 6.64
CA LEU A 606 -42.69 -21.14 7.74
C LEU A 606 -42.93 -22.66 7.72
N TYR A 607 -42.46 -23.39 6.70
CA TYR A 607 -42.74 -24.83 6.54
C TYR A 607 -41.53 -25.76 6.60
N GLN A 608 -40.32 -25.26 6.89
CA GLN A 608 -39.13 -26.11 7.09
C GLN A 608 -38.62 -26.10 8.53
N ALA A 609 -39.48 -26.43 9.49
CA ALA A 609 -39.01 -27.05 10.74
C ALA A 609 -39.04 -28.58 10.57
N PRO A 610 -37.92 -29.30 10.74
CA PRO A 610 -37.97 -30.76 10.73
C PRO A 610 -38.79 -31.26 11.94
N PRO A 611 -39.55 -32.36 11.81
CA PRO A 611 -40.30 -32.91 12.93
C PRO A 611 -39.35 -33.36 14.04
N ALA A 612 -39.75 -33.03 15.28
CA ALA A 612 -39.05 -33.22 16.55
C ALA A 612 -38.52 -34.63 16.82
#